data_AF-A0A936PS77-F1
#
_entry.id   AF-A0A936PS77-F1
#
_cell.length_a   1.000
_cell.length_b   1.000
_cell.length_c   1.000
_cell.angle_alpha   90.00
_cell.angle_beta   90.00
_cell.angle_gamma   90.00
#
_symmetry.space_group_name_H-M   'P 1'
#
loop_
_entity.id
_entity.type
_entity.pdbx_description
1 polymer ?
#
loop_
_entity_poly.entity_id
_entity_poly.type
_entity_poly.pdbx_seq_one_letter_code
_entity_poly.pdbx_strand_id
1 'polypeptide(L)'
;MNSALPQSAADARAVGAAVLIALALRLMQAALRWDELALAYVAYAQPWLDRAAAGEWAAALGTFTGLHPPLHSFILGALNALWGAPAAWILWSVVASTGAVWLLGRAEGAGAAWVLALDPLQLQYAAEVNNYPTLCLLAAAAWAARARAMLGGGGVWLGVVGGLGGFCHLLGGVWAGLLALSVLGRDRRAAVTALGLMAIIDAAVVVRAAQLAGGEGTFGQAGLAFEPIVEGLGVKLGPVLWLWALALVFLARRPGLGAVGVGYSLIVLGWMAVGVAAPHQQPYWLLTSLAVAGLWGSAPRPLLVGALRGVGGAAQAAHRGHIGPLDPSWLGSGGRSGALGLTAWGRAVAARAGAGAG
;
A
#
# COMPACT_ATOMS: atom_id res chain seq x y z
N MET A 1 17.52 -9.12 13.88
CA MET A 1 16.19 -8.50 14.11
C MET A 1 16.47 -7.12 14.68
N ASN A 2 16.22 -6.04 13.93
CA ASN A 2 16.62 -4.66 14.33
C ASN A 2 15.46 -3.68 14.54
N SER A 3 14.19 -4.06 14.37
CA SER A 3 13.06 -3.11 14.37
C SER A 3 12.45 -2.82 15.75
N ALA A 4 13.25 -2.94 16.81
CA ALA A 4 12.89 -2.52 18.18
C ALA A 4 14.03 -1.78 18.89
N LEU A 5 15.15 -1.55 18.20
CA LEU A 5 16.20 -0.71 18.76
C LEU A 5 15.67 0.73 18.79
N PRO A 6 15.96 1.49 19.86
CA PRO A 6 15.67 2.92 19.89
C PRO A 6 16.18 3.56 18.59
N GLN A 7 15.30 4.25 17.87
CA GLN A 7 15.74 4.99 16.69
C GLN A 7 16.83 5.95 17.11
N SER A 8 17.97 5.91 16.41
CA SER A 8 19.00 6.93 16.63
C SER A 8 18.40 8.32 16.41
N ALA A 9 18.89 9.33 17.13
CA ALA A 9 18.41 10.71 16.94
C ALA A 9 18.53 11.19 15.48
N ALA A 10 19.52 10.68 14.73
CA ALA A 10 19.66 10.94 13.31
C ALA A 10 18.50 10.33 12.48
N ASP A 11 18.13 9.08 12.78
CA ASP A 11 17.01 8.40 12.11
C ASP A 11 15.68 9.09 12.42
N ALA A 12 15.45 9.46 13.68
CA ALA A 12 14.25 10.21 14.09
C ALA A 12 14.12 11.57 13.37
N ARG A 13 15.23 12.31 13.24
CA ARG A 13 15.26 13.57 12.46
C ARG A 13 14.98 13.33 10.98
N ALA A 14 15.52 12.26 10.40
CA ALA A 14 15.29 11.91 9.01
C ALA A 14 13.82 11.49 8.75
N VAL A 15 13.19 10.77 9.68
CA VAL A 15 11.74 10.50 9.65
C VAL A 15 10.96 11.81 9.73
N GLY A 16 11.31 12.72 10.64
CA GLY A 16 10.68 14.04 10.75
C GLY A 16 10.76 14.83 9.44
N ALA A 17 11.94 14.85 8.79
CA ALA A 17 12.11 15.49 7.49
C ALA A 17 11.24 14.85 6.40
N ALA A 18 11.18 13.51 6.33
CA ALA A 18 10.33 12.80 5.39
C ALA A 18 8.84 13.11 5.60
N VAL A 19 8.39 13.24 6.86
CA VAL A 19 7.01 13.63 7.20
C VAL A 19 6.71 15.06 6.79
N LEU A 20 7.64 16.00 6.97
CA LEU A 20 7.46 17.39 6.53
C LEU A 20 7.38 17.49 5.01
N ILE A 21 8.24 16.78 4.28
CA ILE A 21 8.16 16.70 2.81
C ILE A 21 6.86 16.03 2.37
N ALA A 22 6.47 14.92 3.02
CA ALA A 22 5.21 14.25 2.74
C ALA A 22 4.02 15.20 2.90
N LEU A 23 3.97 15.96 3.98
CA LEU A 23 2.94 16.96 4.24
C LEU A 23 2.93 18.04 3.16
N ALA A 24 4.10 18.61 2.83
CA ALA A 24 4.22 19.65 1.81
C ALA A 24 3.70 19.17 0.44
N LEU A 25 4.13 18.00 -0.03
CA LEU A 25 3.68 17.43 -1.31
C LEU A 25 2.17 17.15 -1.31
N ARG A 26 1.62 16.69 -0.19
CA ARG A 26 0.18 16.39 -0.06
C ARG A 26 -0.68 17.66 0.00
N LEU A 27 -0.18 18.72 0.65
CA LEU A 27 -0.84 20.03 0.64
C LEU A 27 -0.81 20.67 -0.74
N MET A 28 0.30 20.53 -1.50
CA MET A 28 0.35 20.95 -2.89
C MET A 28 -0.70 20.20 -3.73
N GLN A 29 -0.85 18.88 -3.53
CA GLN A 29 -1.91 18.11 -4.21
C GLN A 29 -3.31 18.55 -3.80
N ALA A 30 -3.54 18.85 -2.52
CA ALA A 30 -4.82 19.35 -2.03
C ALA A 30 -5.21 20.65 -2.74
N ALA A 31 -4.27 21.58 -2.92
CA ALA A 31 -4.51 22.84 -3.63
C ALA A 31 -4.85 22.64 -5.12
N LEU A 32 -4.47 21.51 -5.72
CA LEU A 32 -4.75 21.19 -7.12
C LEU A 32 -6.01 20.34 -7.33
N ARG A 33 -6.65 19.86 -6.25
CA ARG A 33 -7.75 18.87 -6.30
C ARG A 33 -8.94 19.24 -5.42
N TRP A 34 -9.02 20.51 -5.01
CA TRP A 34 -10.05 20.97 -4.09
C TRP A 34 -11.42 21.20 -4.74
N ASP A 35 -11.51 21.06 -6.06
CA ASP A 35 -12.66 21.34 -6.91
C ASP A 35 -13.55 20.10 -7.15
N GLU A 36 -14.26 20.03 -8.29
CA GLU A 36 -15.41 19.15 -8.61
C GLU A 36 -15.29 17.68 -8.18
N LEU A 37 -14.08 17.11 -8.16
CA LEU A 37 -13.82 15.76 -7.66
C LEU A 37 -14.23 15.60 -6.19
N ALA A 38 -13.89 16.56 -5.33
CA ALA A 38 -14.24 16.51 -3.91
C ALA A 38 -15.77 16.51 -3.69
N LEU A 39 -16.52 17.25 -4.53
CA LEU A 39 -17.97 17.29 -4.49
C LEU A 39 -18.60 15.99 -5.01
N ALA A 40 -18.06 15.43 -6.11
CA ALA A 40 -18.49 14.13 -6.63
C ALA A 40 -18.30 13.02 -5.58
N TYR A 41 -17.22 13.08 -4.81
CA TYR A 41 -16.93 12.07 -3.80
C TYR A 41 -17.82 12.16 -2.56
N VAL A 42 -18.39 13.32 -2.24
CA VAL A 42 -19.32 13.45 -1.10
C VAL A 42 -20.71 12.91 -1.41
N ALA A 43 -21.11 12.90 -2.67
CA ALA A 43 -22.32 12.19 -3.08
C ALA A 43 -22.28 10.70 -2.68
N TYR A 44 -21.09 10.08 -2.63
CA TYR A 44 -20.93 8.70 -2.12
C TYR A 44 -21.30 8.57 -0.63
N ALA A 45 -21.05 9.59 0.18
CA ALA A 45 -21.40 9.54 1.60
C ALA A 45 -22.89 9.83 1.86
N GLN A 46 -23.65 10.35 0.88
CA GLN A 46 -25.02 10.82 1.08
C GLN A 46 -25.97 9.78 1.68
N PRO A 47 -26.01 8.50 1.22
CA PRO A 47 -26.90 7.50 1.81
C PRO A 47 -26.62 7.23 3.29
N TRP A 48 -25.34 7.34 3.69
CA TRP A 48 -24.94 7.23 5.09
C TRP A 48 -25.39 8.46 5.88
N LEU A 49 -25.18 9.66 5.33
CA LEU A 49 -25.55 10.94 5.94
C LEU A 49 -27.07 11.04 6.18
N ASP A 50 -27.89 10.62 5.21
CA ASP A 50 -29.35 10.65 5.32
C ASP A 50 -29.86 9.79 6.49
N ARG A 51 -29.30 8.58 6.64
CA ARG A 51 -29.64 7.69 7.77
C ARG A 51 -29.17 8.22 9.10
N ALA A 52 -27.96 8.78 9.15
CA ALA A 52 -27.44 9.41 10.36
C ALA A 52 -28.30 10.62 10.78
N ALA A 53 -28.71 11.45 9.81
CA ALA A 53 -29.59 12.60 10.03
C ALA A 53 -31.00 12.19 10.51
N ALA A 54 -31.49 11.02 10.07
CA ALA A 54 -32.73 10.43 10.57
C ALA A 54 -32.60 9.77 11.97
N GLY A 55 -31.40 9.76 12.58
CA GLY A 55 -31.14 9.11 13.87
C GLY A 55 -30.97 7.59 13.80
N GLU A 56 -30.91 7.02 12.59
CA GLU A 56 -30.82 5.57 12.35
C GLU A 56 -29.37 5.05 12.40
N TRP A 57 -28.66 5.30 13.51
CA TRP A 57 -27.22 5.06 13.63
C TRP A 57 -26.77 3.62 13.32
N ALA A 58 -27.52 2.61 13.78
CA ALA A 58 -27.19 1.22 13.50
C ALA A 58 -27.29 0.89 12.00
N ALA A 59 -28.29 1.46 11.34
CA ALA A 59 -28.49 1.34 9.89
C ALA A 59 -27.42 2.12 9.11
N ALA A 60 -27.04 3.32 9.57
CA ALA A 60 -25.93 4.09 9.00
C ALA A 60 -24.61 3.30 9.07
N LEU A 61 -24.28 2.71 10.22
CA LEU A 61 -23.09 1.86 10.39
C LEU A 61 -23.14 0.53 9.62
N GLY A 62 -24.26 0.19 8.98
CA GLY A 62 -24.37 -0.93 8.03
C GLY A 62 -24.43 -0.49 6.56
N THR A 63 -24.38 0.82 6.28
CA THR A 63 -24.61 1.36 4.94
C THR A 63 -23.32 1.35 4.11
N PHE A 64 -23.26 0.42 3.18
CA PHE A 64 -22.20 0.33 2.19
C PHE A 64 -22.43 1.35 1.07
N THR A 65 -21.33 1.89 0.55
CA THR A 65 -21.37 2.67 -0.69
C THR A 65 -20.61 1.92 -1.77
N GLY A 66 -21.34 1.32 -2.72
CA GLY A 66 -20.77 0.30 -3.59
C GLY A 66 -20.19 -0.86 -2.76
N LEU A 67 -18.93 -1.22 -2.99
CA LEU A 67 -18.20 -2.24 -2.21
C LEU A 67 -17.46 -1.65 -0.99
N HIS A 68 -17.61 -0.36 -0.71
CA HIS A 68 -16.89 0.30 0.37
C HIS A 68 -17.65 0.18 1.71
N PRO A 69 -17.02 -0.40 2.73
CA PRO A 69 -17.55 -0.43 4.08
C PRO A 69 -17.63 0.99 4.69
N PRO A 70 -18.39 1.18 5.77
CA PRO A 70 -18.95 2.47 6.14
C PRO A 70 -18.00 3.40 6.93
N LEU A 71 -16.80 2.96 7.34
CA LEU A 71 -15.93 3.80 8.17
C LEU A 71 -15.58 5.13 7.51
N HIS A 72 -15.32 5.12 6.20
CA HIS A 72 -14.98 6.36 5.50
C HIS A 72 -16.17 7.33 5.48
N SER A 73 -17.38 6.84 5.18
CA SER A 73 -18.61 7.65 5.22
C SER A 73 -18.90 8.16 6.63
N PHE A 74 -18.65 7.35 7.66
CA PHE A 74 -18.73 7.79 9.07
C PHE A 74 -17.77 8.95 9.36
N ILE A 75 -16.50 8.84 8.93
CA ILE A 75 -15.51 9.92 9.10
C ILE A 75 -15.94 11.18 8.37
N LEU A 76 -16.40 11.06 7.11
CA LEU A 76 -16.89 12.19 6.35
C LEU A 76 -18.11 12.84 7.01
N GLY A 77 -19.04 12.06 7.54
CA GLY A 77 -20.19 12.58 8.28
C GLY A 77 -19.80 13.31 9.57
N ALA A 78 -18.84 12.77 10.32
CA ALA A 78 -18.29 13.45 11.50
C ALA A 78 -17.60 14.77 11.12
N LEU A 79 -16.81 14.77 10.04
CA LEU A 79 -16.18 15.99 9.53
C LEU A 79 -17.23 16.99 9.04
N ASN A 80 -18.29 16.55 8.37
CA ASN A 80 -19.36 17.44 7.90
C ASN A 80 -20.11 18.09 9.07
N ALA A 81 -20.30 17.36 10.16
CA ALA A 81 -20.91 17.91 11.38
C ALA A 81 -20.00 18.93 12.09
N LEU A 82 -18.68 18.75 12.04
CA LEU A 82 -17.71 19.67 12.66
C LEU A 82 -17.43 20.89 11.78
N TRP A 83 -17.19 20.66 10.49
CA TRP A 83 -16.87 21.67 9.49
C TRP A 83 -17.29 21.16 8.10
N GLY A 84 -18.52 21.48 7.70
CA GLY A 84 -19.13 21.10 6.41
C GLY A 84 -18.54 21.79 5.19
N ALA A 85 -17.21 21.78 5.07
CA ALA A 85 -16.47 22.35 3.96
C ALA A 85 -15.65 21.25 3.25
N PRO A 86 -15.59 21.25 1.90
CA PRO A 86 -14.77 20.31 1.15
C PRO A 86 -13.30 20.26 1.57
N ALA A 87 -12.79 21.40 2.02
CA ALA A 87 -11.45 21.51 2.58
C ALA A 87 -11.22 20.55 3.77
N ALA A 88 -12.19 20.33 4.65
CA ALA A 88 -12.05 19.45 5.81
C ALA A 88 -11.81 17.99 5.39
N TRP A 89 -12.52 17.53 4.35
CA TRP A 89 -12.41 16.17 3.84
C TRP A 89 -11.06 15.91 3.17
N ILE A 90 -10.59 16.87 2.38
CA ILE A 90 -9.27 16.79 1.73
C ILE A 90 -8.15 16.87 2.76
N LEU A 91 -8.27 17.76 3.74
CA LEU A 91 -7.30 17.88 4.83
C LEU A 91 -7.23 16.59 5.65
N TRP A 92 -8.34 15.89 5.87
CA TRP A 92 -8.33 14.56 6.48
C TRP A 92 -7.50 13.57 5.65
N SER A 93 -7.68 13.53 4.33
CA SER A 93 -6.88 12.69 3.45
C SER A 93 -5.39 13.01 3.52
N VAL A 94 -5.04 14.30 3.53
CA VAL A 94 -3.65 14.77 3.71
C VAL A 94 -3.09 14.28 5.04
N VAL A 95 -3.83 14.45 6.13
CA VAL A 95 -3.44 14.01 7.47
C VAL A 95 -3.28 12.49 7.52
N ALA A 96 -4.23 11.73 6.98
CA ALA A 96 -4.19 10.27 6.99
C ALA A 96 -3.00 9.73 6.19
N SER A 97 -2.78 10.23 4.97
CA SER A 97 -1.65 9.80 4.15
C SER A 97 -0.30 10.22 4.73
N THR A 98 -0.22 11.40 5.37
CA THR A 98 1.00 11.84 6.09
C THR A 98 1.23 11.00 7.35
N GLY A 99 0.17 10.66 8.08
CA GLY A 99 0.21 9.78 9.24
C GLY A 99 0.71 8.37 8.88
N ALA A 100 0.38 7.86 7.70
CA ALA A 100 0.93 6.59 7.20
C ALA A 100 2.47 6.64 7.06
N VAL A 101 3.02 7.74 6.53
CA VAL A 101 4.47 7.97 6.43
C VAL A 101 5.12 7.99 7.81
N TRP A 102 4.53 8.72 8.75
CA TRP A 102 5.02 8.79 10.11
C TRP A 102 5.01 7.42 10.80
N LEU A 103 3.88 6.71 10.79
CA LEU A 103 3.73 5.41 11.44
C LEU A 103 4.69 4.36 10.87
N LEU A 104 4.78 4.26 9.54
CA LEU A 104 5.71 3.33 8.90
C LEU A 104 7.17 3.72 9.18
N GLY A 105 7.48 5.02 9.12
CA GLY A 105 8.80 5.55 9.47
C GLY A 105 9.21 5.26 10.91
N ARG A 106 8.26 5.29 11.85
CA ARG A 106 8.49 4.90 13.25
C ARG A 106 8.70 3.40 13.42
N ALA A 107 8.05 2.57 12.59
CA ALA A 107 8.14 1.12 12.65
C ALA A 107 9.39 0.54 11.96
N GLU A 108 9.78 1.09 10.80
CA GLU A 108 10.83 0.53 9.93
C GLU A 108 11.97 1.50 9.62
N GLY A 109 11.94 2.74 10.15
CA GLY A 109 13.02 3.73 10.04
C GLY A 109 12.87 4.71 8.87
N ALA A 110 13.84 5.63 8.74
CA ALA A 110 13.77 6.73 7.79
C ALA A 110 13.67 6.29 6.32
N GLY A 111 14.29 5.16 5.96
CA GLY A 111 14.21 4.63 4.58
C GLY A 111 12.78 4.31 4.15
N ALA A 112 11.98 3.71 5.04
CA ALA A 112 10.58 3.43 4.77
C ALA A 112 9.76 4.73 4.67
N ALA A 113 10.03 5.70 5.54
CA ALA A 113 9.38 7.01 5.51
C ALA A 113 9.62 7.71 4.16
N TRP A 114 10.86 7.77 3.68
CA TRP A 114 11.19 8.42 2.40
C TRP A 114 10.57 7.74 1.19
N VAL A 115 10.56 6.40 1.15
CA VAL A 115 9.91 5.66 0.07
C VAL A 115 8.42 5.98 0.02
N LEU A 116 7.74 5.96 1.17
CA LEU A 116 6.29 6.24 1.21
C LEU A 116 5.95 7.72 1.02
N ALA A 117 6.83 8.63 1.47
CA ALA A 117 6.66 10.07 1.27
C ALA A 117 6.67 10.45 -0.21
N LEU A 118 7.51 9.78 -1.00
CA LEU A 118 7.75 10.03 -2.42
C LEU A 118 7.05 9.03 -3.36
N ASP A 119 6.28 8.09 -2.82
CA ASP A 119 5.60 7.09 -3.65
C ASP A 119 4.56 7.78 -4.56
N PRO A 120 4.73 7.75 -5.90
CA PRO A 120 3.82 8.42 -6.81
C PRO A 120 2.39 7.90 -6.70
N LEU A 121 2.21 6.61 -6.38
CA LEU A 121 0.87 6.04 -6.21
C LEU A 121 0.18 6.61 -4.97
N GLN A 122 0.86 6.62 -3.82
CA GLN A 122 0.34 7.28 -2.61
C GLN A 122 0.05 8.76 -2.85
N LEU A 123 0.97 9.50 -3.49
CA LEU A 123 0.79 10.91 -3.80
C LEU A 123 -0.39 11.18 -4.75
N GLN A 124 -0.71 10.24 -5.64
CA GLN A 124 -1.89 10.34 -6.51
C GLN A 124 -3.20 10.29 -5.72
N TYR A 125 -3.27 9.59 -4.59
CA TYR A 125 -4.50 9.45 -3.79
C TYR A 125 -4.50 10.27 -2.50
N ALA A 126 -3.37 10.85 -2.10
CA ALA A 126 -3.18 11.42 -0.77
C ALA A 126 -4.04 12.65 -0.45
N ALA A 127 -4.59 13.33 -1.45
CA ALA A 127 -5.44 14.51 -1.29
C ALA A 127 -6.76 14.34 -2.06
N GLU A 128 -7.32 13.14 -2.02
CA GLU A 128 -8.59 12.79 -2.64
C GLU A 128 -9.61 12.49 -1.54
N VAL A 129 -10.87 12.90 -1.72
CA VAL A 129 -11.97 12.57 -0.78
C VAL A 129 -12.36 11.10 -1.00
N ASN A 130 -11.50 10.20 -0.55
CA ASN A 130 -11.62 8.77 -0.80
C ASN A 130 -11.20 7.98 0.44
N ASN A 131 -11.55 6.71 0.52
CA ASN A 131 -11.18 5.85 1.64
C ASN A 131 -9.70 5.46 1.61
N TYR A 132 -9.01 5.59 0.47
CA TYR A 132 -7.63 5.12 0.30
C TYR A 132 -6.60 5.77 1.23
N PRO A 133 -6.59 7.10 1.48
CA PRO A 133 -5.70 7.70 2.47
C PRO A 133 -5.92 7.15 3.89
N THR A 134 -7.19 6.95 4.26
CA THR A 134 -7.57 6.37 5.55
C THR A 134 -7.13 4.90 5.64
N LEU A 135 -7.32 4.14 4.56
CA LEU A 135 -6.84 2.77 4.43
C LEU A 135 -5.31 2.71 4.58
N CYS A 136 -4.56 3.62 3.98
CA CYS A 136 -3.10 3.65 4.08
C CYS A 136 -2.64 3.96 5.51
N LEU A 137 -3.32 4.88 6.21
CA LEU A 137 -3.09 5.14 7.63
C LEU A 137 -3.31 3.88 8.47
N LEU A 138 -4.46 3.22 8.30
CA LEU A 138 -4.81 2.00 9.05
C LEU A 138 -3.87 0.84 8.73
N ALA A 139 -3.46 0.69 7.46
CA ALA A 139 -2.49 -0.32 7.06
C ALA A 139 -1.09 -0.09 7.65
N ALA A 140 -0.63 1.16 7.71
CA ALA A 140 0.62 1.53 8.38
C ALA A 140 0.52 1.35 9.91
N ALA A 141 -0.62 1.68 10.50
CA ALA A 141 -0.91 1.43 11.91
C ALA A 141 -0.92 -0.08 12.24
N ALA A 142 -1.53 -0.91 11.38
CA ALA A 142 -1.52 -2.37 11.50
C ALA A 142 -0.08 -2.91 11.39
N TRP A 143 0.74 -2.36 10.50
CA TRP A 143 2.16 -2.70 10.41
C TRP A 143 2.93 -2.39 11.70
N ALA A 144 2.73 -1.19 12.26
CA ALA A 144 3.33 -0.80 13.52
C ALA A 144 2.85 -1.69 14.70
N ALA A 145 1.55 -2.01 14.74
CA ALA A 145 0.98 -2.93 15.72
C ALA A 145 1.56 -4.36 15.58
N ARG A 146 1.79 -4.83 14.35
CA ARG A 146 2.47 -6.10 14.06
C ARG A 146 3.92 -6.09 14.56
N ALA A 147 4.65 -4.98 14.37
CA ALA A 147 6.01 -4.84 14.92
C ALA A 147 6.00 -4.93 16.46
N ARG A 148 5.01 -4.32 17.13
CA ARG A 148 4.82 -4.44 18.58
C ARG A 148 4.44 -5.87 19.01
N ALA A 149 3.54 -6.54 18.30
CA ALA A 149 3.16 -7.92 18.59
C ALA A 149 4.35 -8.88 18.51
N MET A 150 5.24 -8.67 17.53
CA MET A 150 6.49 -9.42 17.39
C MET A 150 7.47 -9.26 18.57
N LEU A 151 7.25 -8.27 19.44
CA LEU A 151 8.03 -7.99 20.63
C LEU A 151 7.32 -8.40 21.92
N GLY A 152 6.22 -9.17 21.81
CA GLY A 152 5.43 -9.62 22.97
C GLY A 152 4.39 -8.61 23.45
N GLY A 153 4.12 -7.53 22.69
CA GLY A 153 3.12 -6.52 23.06
C GLY A 153 1.65 -6.93 22.89
N GLY A 154 1.38 -8.21 22.58
CA GLY A 154 0.04 -8.77 22.35
C GLY A 154 -0.55 -8.43 20.97
N GLY A 155 -1.64 -9.13 20.61
CA GLY A 155 -2.31 -9.01 19.32
C GLY A 155 -3.47 -8.02 19.25
N VAL A 156 -3.86 -7.43 20.39
CA VAL A 156 -5.10 -6.62 20.49
C VAL A 156 -5.08 -5.43 19.53
N TRP A 157 -4.02 -4.63 19.55
CA TRP A 157 -3.91 -3.46 18.68
C TRP A 157 -3.89 -3.82 17.20
N LEU A 158 -3.25 -4.93 16.83
CA LEU A 158 -3.25 -5.42 15.45
C LEU A 158 -4.67 -5.83 15.06
N GLY A 159 -5.41 -6.51 15.94
CA GLY A 159 -6.79 -6.89 15.73
C GLY A 159 -7.74 -5.71 15.55
N VAL A 160 -7.68 -4.72 16.45
CA VAL A 160 -8.54 -3.52 16.41
C VAL A 160 -8.26 -2.68 15.16
N VAL A 161 -6.99 -2.36 14.89
CA VAL A 161 -6.64 -1.56 13.72
C VAL A 161 -6.91 -2.32 12.42
N GLY A 162 -6.69 -3.63 12.42
CA GLY A 162 -7.03 -4.49 11.28
C GLY A 162 -8.51 -4.54 10.98
N GLY A 163 -9.34 -4.68 12.02
CA GLY A 163 -10.81 -4.62 11.91
C GLY A 163 -11.28 -3.25 11.45
N LEU A 164 -10.72 -2.16 11.97
CA LEU A 164 -11.01 -0.82 11.43
C LEU A 164 -10.56 -0.69 9.97
N GLY A 165 -9.45 -1.34 9.60
CA GLY A 165 -8.97 -1.45 8.23
C GLY A 165 -10.00 -2.14 7.33
N GLY A 166 -10.54 -3.28 7.74
CA GLY A 166 -11.61 -4.00 7.05
C GLY A 166 -12.89 -3.17 6.96
N PHE A 167 -13.29 -2.52 8.06
CA PHE A 167 -14.42 -1.59 8.15
C PHE A 167 -14.23 -0.29 7.35
N CYS A 168 -13.00 0.01 6.89
CA CYS A 168 -12.70 1.07 5.93
C CYS A 168 -12.72 0.57 4.48
N HIS A 169 -12.09 -0.59 4.25
CA HIS A 169 -11.96 -1.23 2.95
C HIS A 169 -11.56 -2.69 3.14
N LEU A 170 -12.16 -3.62 2.41
CA LEU A 170 -11.84 -5.06 2.48
C LEU A 170 -10.33 -5.38 2.34
N LEU A 171 -9.60 -4.62 1.52
CA LEU A 171 -8.15 -4.76 1.36
C LEU A 171 -7.37 -4.48 2.65
N GLY A 172 -7.87 -3.59 3.51
CA GLY A 172 -7.29 -3.32 4.83
C GLY A 172 -7.41 -4.52 5.75
N GLY A 173 -8.55 -5.20 5.74
CA GLY A 173 -8.75 -6.45 6.48
C GLY A 173 -7.85 -7.57 5.98
N VAL A 174 -7.76 -7.76 4.66
CA VAL A 174 -6.84 -8.74 4.04
C VAL A 174 -5.40 -8.46 4.43
N TRP A 175 -4.96 -7.21 4.30
CA TRP A 175 -3.61 -6.77 4.66
C TRP A 175 -3.28 -7.05 6.13
N ALA A 176 -4.17 -6.66 7.04
CA ALA A 176 -3.98 -6.89 8.47
C ALA A 176 -4.00 -8.38 8.84
N GLY A 177 -4.83 -9.17 8.16
CA GLY A 177 -4.85 -10.62 8.27
C GLY A 177 -3.52 -11.25 7.88
N LEU A 178 -2.94 -10.86 6.75
CA LEU A 178 -1.60 -11.31 6.33
C LEU A 178 -0.52 -10.88 7.34
N LEU A 179 -0.60 -9.66 7.88
CA LEU A 179 0.30 -9.22 8.94
C LEU A 179 0.17 -10.06 10.20
N ALA A 180 -1.06 -10.41 10.63
CA ALA A 180 -1.30 -11.29 11.77
C ALA A 180 -0.80 -12.72 11.53
N LEU A 181 -1.00 -13.26 10.34
CA LEU A 181 -0.43 -14.55 9.94
C LEU A 181 1.10 -14.53 9.99
N SER A 182 1.74 -13.41 9.63
CA SER A 182 3.19 -13.26 9.75
C SER A 182 3.68 -13.38 11.20
N VAL A 183 2.83 -13.10 12.20
CA VAL A 183 3.10 -13.20 13.65
C VAL A 183 2.96 -14.62 14.18
N LEU A 184 2.22 -15.50 13.49
CA LEU A 184 1.85 -16.83 13.97
C LEU A 184 3.05 -17.70 14.38
N GLY A 185 4.14 -17.65 13.60
CA GLY A 185 5.36 -18.40 13.86
C GLY A 185 6.21 -17.89 15.04
N ARG A 186 5.84 -16.75 15.63
CA ARG A 186 6.56 -16.12 16.76
C ARG A 186 5.72 -16.05 18.02
N ASP A 187 4.50 -15.55 17.90
CA ASP A 187 3.56 -15.42 19.01
C ASP A 187 2.17 -15.83 18.53
N ARG A 188 1.87 -17.12 18.70
CA ARG A 188 0.57 -17.69 18.32
C ARG A 188 -0.59 -17.01 19.05
N ARG A 189 -0.41 -16.64 20.32
CA ARG A 189 -1.48 -16.00 21.11
C ARG A 189 -1.79 -14.62 20.55
N ALA A 190 -0.78 -13.83 20.24
CA ALA A 190 -0.97 -12.53 19.61
C ALA A 190 -1.63 -12.67 18.23
N ALA A 191 -1.17 -13.59 17.39
CA ALA A 191 -1.76 -13.82 16.07
C ALA A 191 -3.24 -14.21 16.14
N VAL A 192 -3.60 -15.18 17.01
CA VAL A 192 -4.98 -15.63 17.21
C VAL A 192 -5.85 -14.52 17.79
N THR A 193 -5.33 -13.74 18.76
CA THR A 193 -6.07 -12.60 19.32
C THR A 193 -6.36 -11.56 18.24
N ALA A 194 -5.37 -11.24 17.40
CA ALA A 194 -5.53 -10.30 16.31
C ALA A 194 -6.59 -10.76 15.31
N LEU A 195 -6.46 -12.01 14.81
CA LEU A 195 -7.41 -12.60 13.86
C LEU A 195 -8.82 -12.72 14.43
N GLY A 196 -8.95 -13.13 15.70
CA GLY A 196 -10.25 -13.23 16.37
C GLY A 196 -10.96 -11.89 16.50
N LEU A 197 -10.23 -10.83 16.87
CA LEU A 197 -10.79 -9.48 16.95
C LEU A 197 -11.18 -8.93 15.57
N MET A 198 -10.34 -9.14 14.54
CA MET A 198 -10.71 -8.78 13.15
C MET A 198 -11.98 -9.51 12.72
N ALA A 199 -12.07 -10.82 12.97
CA ALA A 199 -13.25 -11.60 12.63
C ALA A 199 -14.52 -11.06 13.32
N ILE A 200 -14.43 -10.62 14.58
CA ILE A 200 -15.57 -10.01 15.30
C ILE A 200 -15.96 -8.67 14.67
N ILE A 201 -15.01 -7.79 14.39
CA ILE A 201 -15.26 -6.44 13.85
C ILE A 201 -15.77 -6.52 12.40
N ASP A 202 -15.14 -7.37 11.59
CA ASP A 202 -15.39 -7.45 10.15
C ASP A 202 -16.44 -8.49 9.77
N ALA A 203 -17.01 -9.26 10.70
CA ALA A 203 -18.01 -10.29 10.39
C ALA A 203 -19.17 -9.73 9.53
N ALA A 204 -19.75 -8.61 9.96
CA ALA A 204 -20.83 -7.96 9.23
C ALA A 204 -20.36 -7.41 7.88
N VAL A 205 -19.13 -6.92 7.81
CA VAL A 205 -18.52 -6.40 6.58
C VAL A 205 -18.36 -7.50 5.54
N VAL A 206 -17.82 -8.65 5.94
CA VAL A 206 -17.58 -9.80 5.06
C VAL A 206 -18.89 -10.40 4.56
N VAL A 207 -19.88 -10.57 5.45
CA VAL A 207 -21.21 -11.07 5.07
C VAL A 207 -21.85 -10.14 4.04
N ARG A 208 -21.80 -8.82 4.28
CA ARG A 208 -22.40 -7.85 3.35
C ARG A 208 -21.65 -7.79 2.03
N ALA A 209 -20.32 -7.83 2.04
CA ALA A 209 -19.50 -7.88 0.84
C ALA A 209 -19.80 -9.13 0.00
N ALA A 210 -19.96 -10.30 0.63
CA ALA A 210 -20.31 -11.53 -0.05
C ALA A 210 -21.72 -11.46 -0.70
N GLN A 211 -22.70 -10.89 0.01
CA GLN A 211 -24.03 -10.65 -0.55
C GLN A 211 -23.99 -9.72 -1.76
N LEU A 212 -23.21 -8.64 -1.68
CA LEU A 212 -23.06 -7.68 -2.78
C LEU A 212 -22.33 -8.29 -3.98
N ALA A 213 -21.31 -9.11 -3.74
CA ALA A 213 -20.57 -9.81 -4.80
C ALA A 213 -21.42 -10.86 -5.53
N GLY A 214 -22.40 -11.47 -4.85
CA GLY A 214 -23.33 -12.44 -5.44
C GLY A 214 -24.58 -11.84 -6.08
N GLY A 215 -24.77 -10.52 -6.01
CA GLY A 215 -25.95 -9.85 -6.58
C GLY A 215 -25.81 -9.56 -8.07
N GLU A 216 -26.90 -9.72 -8.83
CA GLU A 216 -27.02 -9.24 -10.20
C GLU A 216 -27.07 -7.69 -10.19
N GLY A 217 -25.90 -7.05 -10.31
CA GLY A 217 -25.77 -5.60 -10.36
C GLY A 217 -24.52 -5.17 -11.12
N THR A 218 -24.28 -3.85 -11.22
CA THR A 218 -23.14 -3.18 -11.90
C THR A 218 -21.75 -3.51 -11.34
N PHE A 219 -21.62 -4.60 -10.59
CA PHE A 219 -20.43 -5.00 -9.83
C PHE A 219 -19.48 -5.93 -10.60
N GLY A 220 -19.94 -6.55 -11.68
CA GLY A 220 -19.07 -7.32 -12.58
C GLY A 220 -18.05 -6.38 -13.22
N GLN A 221 -16.79 -6.42 -12.76
CA GLN A 221 -15.71 -5.69 -13.40
C GLN A 221 -15.23 -6.46 -14.63
N ALA A 222 -14.67 -5.74 -15.60
CA ALA A 222 -13.98 -6.38 -16.72
C ALA A 222 -12.94 -7.37 -16.17
N GLY A 223 -12.94 -8.59 -16.72
CA GLY A 223 -12.00 -9.63 -16.32
C GLY A 223 -10.54 -9.22 -16.53
N LEU A 224 -9.62 -10.07 -16.08
CA LEU A 224 -8.19 -9.80 -16.15
C LEU A 224 -7.75 -9.55 -17.61
N ALA A 225 -7.44 -8.30 -17.92
CA ALA A 225 -6.74 -7.89 -19.13
C ALA A 225 -5.30 -7.54 -18.74
N PHE A 226 -4.32 -8.21 -19.34
CA PHE A 226 -2.92 -8.07 -18.94
C PHE A 226 -2.31 -6.76 -19.48
N GLU A 227 -2.71 -6.33 -20.67
CA GLU A 227 -2.20 -5.12 -21.32
C GLU A 227 -2.46 -3.85 -20.49
N PRO A 228 -3.67 -3.55 -19.99
CA PRO A 228 -3.91 -2.38 -19.14
C PRO A 228 -3.17 -2.42 -17.80
N ILE A 229 -2.88 -3.62 -17.28
CA ILE A 229 -2.08 -3.80 -16.08
C ILE A 229 -0.63 -3.41 -16.40
N VAL A 230 -0.04 -3.99 -17.44
CA VAL A 230 1.36 -3.72 -17.80
C VAL A 230 1.55 -2.25 -18.20
N GLU A 231 0.63 -1.68 -18.97
CA GLU A 231 0.66 -0.27 -19.35
C GLU A 231 0.47 0.64 -18.13
N GLY A 232 -0.53 0.37 -17.29
CA GLY A 232 -0.78 1.13 -16.07
C GLY A 232 0.38 1.08 -15.07
N LEU A 233 0.97 -0.11 -14.86
CA LEU A 233 2.12 -0.30 -13.99
C LEU A 233 3.40 0.31 -14.64
N GLY A 234 3.62 0.14 -15.93
CA GLY A 234 4.81 0.66 -16.62
C GLY A 234 4.83 2.18 -16.71
N VAL A 235 3.71 2.79 -17.09
CA VAL A 235 3.58 4.25 -17.29
C VAL A 235 3.52 4.99 -15.96
N LYS A 236 2.82 4.45 -14.95
CA LYS A 236 2.59 5.17 -13.68
C LYS A 236 3.48 4.71 -12.53
N LEU A 237 3.88 3.43 -12.50
CA LEU A 237 4.79 2.89 -11.49
C LEU A 237 6.23 2.79 -11.96
N GLY A 238 6.61 3.29 -13.15
CA GLY A 238 7.94 3.10 -13.77
C GLY A 238 9.12 2.91 -12.78
N PRO A 239 9.46 3.89 -11.92
CA PRO A 239 10.50 3.74 -10.90
C PRO A 239 10.15 2.82 -9.71
N VAL A 240 8.87 2.76 -9.33
CA VAL A 240 8.33 1.89 -8.25
C VAL A 240 8.40 0.41 -8.64
N LEU A 241 8.29 0.08 -9.93
CA LEU A 241 8.45 -1.28 -10.46
C LEU A 241 9.89 -1.79 -10.30
N TRP A 242 10.88 -0.88 -10.40
CA TRP A 242 12.28 -1.18 -10.09
C TRP A 242 12.53 -1.35 -8.59
N LEU A 243 11.89 -0.51 -7.75
CA LEU A 243 11.89 -0.70 -6.30
C LEU A 243 11.25 -2.03 -5.91
N TRP A 244 10.25 -2.46 -6.65
CA TRP A 244 9.62 -3.77 -6.52
C TRP A 244 10.57 -4.91 -6.90
N ALA A 245 11.22 -4.85 -8.06
CA ALA A 245 12.22 -5.84 -8.45
C ALA A 245 13.36 -5.94 -7.42
N LEU A 246 13.77 -4.81 -6.85
CA LEU A 246 14.73 -4.76 -5.74
C LEU A 246 14.14 -5.31 -4.44
N ALA A 247 12.89 -5.01 -4.11
CA ALA A 247 12.17 -5.55 -2.95
C ALA A 247 12.02 -7.07 -3.04
N LEU A 248 11.83 -7.64 -4.24
CA LEU A 248 11.87 -9.07 -4.52
C LEU A 248 13.25 -9.69 -4.23
N VAL A 249 14.35 -8.95 -4.42
CA VAL A 249 15.69 -9.37 -4.00
C VAL A 249 15.85 -9.33 -2.47
N PHE A 250 15.20 -8.37 -1.80
CA PHE A 250 15.23 -8.27 -0.33
C PHE A 250 14.27 -9.24 0.39
N LEU A 251 13.30 -9.80 -0.33
CA LEU A 251 12.35 -10.82 0.13
C LEU A 251 13.06 -12.03 0.75
N ALA A 252 14.22 -12.41 0.23
CA ALA A 252 15.07 -13.49 0.76
C ALA A 252 15.54 -13.25 2.20
N ARG A 253 15.60 -11.99 2.67
CA ARG A 253 16.10 -11.65 4.02
C ARG A 253 15.03 -11.48 5.07
N ARG A 254 13.78 -11.22 4.67
CA ARG A 254 12.63 -11.10 5.57
C ARG A 254 11.43 -11.83 4.96
N PRO A 255 11.49 -13.17 4.89
CA PRO A 255 10.50 -13.97 4.18
C PRO A 255 9.08 -13.71 4.69
N GLY A 256 8.90 -13.46 5.99
CA GLY A 256 7.58 -13.14 6.55
C GLY A 256 6.99 -11.80 6.09
N LEU A 257 7.80 -10.75 5.87
CA LEU A 257 7.31 -9.47 5.33
C LEU A 257 7.14 -9.53 3.81
N GLY A 258 8.05 -10.25 3.16
CA GLY A 258 7.93 -10.55 1.74
C GLY A 258 6.65 -11.29 1.39
N ALA A 259 6.32 -12.32 2.18
CA ALA A 259 5.09 -13.10 2.03
C ALA A 259 3.83 -12.24 2.19
N VAL A 260 3.85 -11.20 3.03
CA VAL A 260 2.72 -10.25 3.15
C VAL A 260 2.52 -9.50 1.83
N GLY A 261 3.59 -8.90 1.27
CA GLY A 261 3.50 -8.15 0.01
C GLY A 261 3.13 -9.03 -1.18
N VAL A 262 3.74 -10.21 -1.29
CA VAL A 262 3.45 -11.19 -2.36
C VAL A 262 2.04 -11.76 -2.19
N GLY A 263 1.67 -12.20 -0.99
CA GLY A 263 0.36 -12.75 -0.70
C GLY A 263 -0.76 -11.75 -0.98
N TYR A 264 -0.59 -10.50 -0.58
CA TYR A 264 -1.54 -9.43 -0.89
C TYR A 264 -1.67 -9.21 -2.41
N SER A 265 -0.55 -9.14 -3.13
CA SER A 265 -0.55 -8.97 -4.59
C SER A 265 -1.24 -10.13 -5.31
N LEU A 266 -1.03 -11.37 -4.85
CA LEU A 266 -1.69 -12.56 -5.40
C LEU A 266 -3.21 -12.53 -5.14
N ILE A 267 -3.65 -12.07 -3.97
CA ILE A 267 -5.09 -11.93 -3.68
C ILE A 267 -5.72 -10.88 -4.60
N VAL A 268 -5.08 -9.72 -4.78
CA VAL A 268 -5.56 -8.68 -5.71
C VAL A 268 -5.67 -9.22 -7.14
N LEU A 269 -4.64 -9.93 -7.63
CA LEU A 269 -4.67 -10.57 -8.95
C LEU A 269 -5.77 -11.64 -9.06
N GLY A 270 -5.98 -12.42 -8.00
CA GLY A 270 -7.07 -13.39 -7.92
C GLY A 270 -8.45 -12.72 -8.02
N TRP A 271 -8.67 -11.62 -7.30
CA TRP A 271 -9.90 -10.83 -7.39
C TRP A 271 -10.10 -10.21 -8.77
N MET A 272 -9.03 -9.79 -9.44
CA MET A 272 -9.11 -9.35 -10.84
C MET A 272 -9.49 -10.49 -11.79
N ALA A 273 -8.93 -11.67 -11.58
CA ALA A 273 -9.24 -12.85 -12.39
C ALA A 273 -10.71 -13.29 -12.27
N VAL A 274 -11.33 -13.11 -11.10
CA VAL A 274 -12.75 -13.43 -10.88
C VAL A 274 -13.70 -12.24 -11.08
N GLY A 275 -13.22 -11.11 -11.61
CA GLY A 275 -14.06 -9.94 -11.92
C GLY A 275 -14.58 -9.16 -10.70
N VAL A 276 -14.02 -9.39 -9.51
CA VAL A 276 -14.33 -8.64 -8.28
C VAL A 276 -13.58 -7.31 -8.25
N ALA A 277 -12.40 -7.27 -8.86
CA ALA A 277 -11.52 -6.10 -8.96
C ALA A 277 -11.24 -5.77 -10.43
N ALA A 278 -11.19 -4.49 -10.78
CA ALA A 278 -10.86 -4.10 -12.13
C ALA A 278 -9.34 -3.90 -12.30
N PRO A 279 -8.73 -4.32 -13.42
CA PRO A 279 -7.31 -4.12 -13.71
C PRO A 279 -6.85 -2.65 -13.63
N HIS A 280 -7.73 -1.71 -13.99
CA HIS A 280 -7.44 -0.28 -13.99
C HIS A 280 -7.54 0.36 -12.59
N GLN A 281 -8.07 -0.36 -11.59
CA GLN A 281 -8.18 0.10 -10.20
C GLN A 281 -6.79 0.05 -9.52
N GLN A 282 -5.99 1.04 -9.89
CA GLN A 282 -4.67 1.36 -9.32
C GLN A 282 -4.61 1.44 -7.78
N PRO A 283 -5.64 1.87 -7.05
CA PRO A 283 -5.58 1.93 -5.58
C PRO A 283 -5.30 0.59 -4.91
N TYR A 284 -5.59 -0.53 -5.57
CA TYR A 284 -5.31 -1.85 -5.03
C TYR A 284 -3.82 -2.11 -4.80
N TRP A 285 -2.95 -1.36 -5.48
CA TRP A 285 -1.49 -1.44 -5.33
C TRP A 285 -0.95 -0.52 -4.22
N LEU A 286 -1.80 0.23 -3.50
CA LEU A 286 -1.32 1.13 -2.43
C LEU A 286 -0.69 0.40 -1.25
N LEU A 287 -1.31 -0.70 -0.81
CA LEU A 287 -0.79 -1.49 0.32
C LEU A 287 0.47 -2.27 -0.05
N THR A 288 0.60 -2.56 -1.33
CA THR A 288 1.81 -3.08 -1.90
C THR A 288 2.98 -2.10 -1.76
N SER A 289 2.78 -0.81 -2.06
CA SER A 289 3.82 0.22 -1.83
C SER A 289 4.25 0.30 -0.36
N LEU A 290 3.32 0.13 0.57
CA LEU A 290 3.61 0.01 2.00
C LEU A 290 4.52 -1.19 2.30
N ALA A 291 4.29 -2.34 1.69
CA ALA A 291 5.15 -3.52 1.82
C ALA A 291 6.58 -3.23 1.33
N VAL A 292 6.69 -2.62 0.15
CA VAL A 292 7.98 -2.25 -0.46
C VAL A 292 8.73 -1.26 0.42
N ALA A 293 8.05 -0.23 0.92
CA ALA A 293 8.62 0.75 1.83
C ALA A 293 9.13 0.10 3.13
N GLY A 294 8.36 -0.81 3.72
CA GLY A 294 8.77 -1.55 4.92
C GLY A 294 9.98 -2.46 4.67
N LEU A 295 10.03 -3.15 3.53
CA LEU A 295 11.20 -3.94 3.13
C LEU A 295 12.43 -3.05 2.92
N TRP A 296 12.26 -1.88 2.30
CA TRP A 296 13.34 -0.93 2.03
C TRP A 296 13.93 -0.30 3.29
N GLY A 297 13.08 0.10 4.26
CA GLY A 297 13.54 0.60 5.57
C GLY A 297 14.43 -0.39 6.32
N SER A 298 14.25 -1.68 6.03
CA SER A 298 15.04 -2.74 6.63
C SER A 298 16.35 -3.11 5.91
N ALA A 299 16.63 -2.51 4.75
CA ALA A 299 17.79 -2.86 3.94
C ALA A 299 19.11 -2.27 4.50
N PRO A 300 20.23 -3.00 4.42
CA PRO A 300 21.55 -2.46 4.77
C PRO A 300 21.89 -1.23 3.92
N ARG A 301 22.36 -0.15 4.56
CA ARG A 301 22.75 1.12 3.89
C ARG A 301 23.65 0.94 2.66
N PRO A 302 24.68 0.05 2.64
CA PRO A 302 25.53 -0.12 1.47
C PRO A 302 24.78 -0.60 0.23
N LEU A 303 23.75 -1.44 0.43
CA LEU A 303 22.92 -1.95 -0.66
C LEU A 303 21.95 -0.89 -1.20
N LEU A 304 21.42 -0.05 -0.30
CA LEU A 304 20.60 1.10 -0.67
C LEU A 304 21.39 2.07 -1.57
N VAL A 305 22.62 2.39 -1.19
CA VAL A 305 23.51 3.26 -1.98
C VAL A 305 23.84 2.61 -3.34
N GLY A 306 24.12 1.30 -3.36
CA GLY A 306 24.38 0.56 -4.60
C GLY A 306 23.18 0.56 -5.55
N ALA A 307 21.97 0.30 -5.03
CA ALA A 307 20.74 0.30 -5.82
C ALA A 307 20.42 1.69 -6.38
N LEU A 308 20.52 2.74 -5.55
CA LEU A 308 20.27 4.12 -5.98
C LEU A 308 21.29 4.58 -7.05
N ARG A 309 22.56 4.20 -6.91
CA ARG A 309 23.57 4.45 -7.95
C ARG A 309 23.28 3.70 -9.25
N GLY A 310 22.80 2.46 -9.16
CA GLY A 310 22.38 1.67 -10.32
C GLY A 310 21.20 2.31 -11.07
N VAL A 311 20.16 2.72 -10.34
CA VAL A 311 18.98 3.41 -10.91
C VAL A 311 19.38 4.77 -11.49
N GLY A 312 20.18 5.56 -10.77
CA GLY A 312 20.69 6.85 -11.27
C GLY A 312 21.53 6.68 -12.54
N GLY A 313 22.37 5.65 -12.61
CA GLY A 313 23.14 5.31 -13.81
C GLY A 313 22.25 4.90 -14.98
N ALA A 314 21.22 4.09 -14.75
CA ALA A 314 20.27 3.67 -15.78
C ALA A 314 19.41 4.83 -16.30
N ALA A 315 18.90 5.69 -15.41
CA ALA A 315 18.15 6.88 -15.78
C ALA A 315 19.01 7.88 -16.55
N GLN A 316 20.27 8.06 -16.14
CA GLN A 316 21.23 8.92 -16.84
C GLN A 316 21.61 8.35 -18.21
N ALA A 317 21.72 7.03 -18.36
CA ALA A 317 21.95 6.36 -19.64
C ALA A 317 20.75 6.49 -20.59
N ALA A 318 19.52 6.37 -20.07
CA ALA A 318 18.29 6.60 -20.82
C ALA A 318 18.17 8.07 -21.28
N HIS A 319 18.48 9.03 -20.40
CA HIS A 319 18.44 10.45 -20.73
C HIS A 319 19.51 10.88 -21.74
N ARG A 320 20.68 10.22 -21.74
CA ARG A 320 21.76 10.47 -22.70
C ARG A 320 21.55 9.84 -24.08
N GLY A 321 20.39 9.25 -24.36
CA GLY A 321 20.08 8.68 -25.68
C GLY A 321 20.90 7.43 -26.03
N HIS A 322 21.50 6.75 -25.05
CA HIS A 322 22.22 5.48 -25.29
C HIS A 322 21.30 4.26 -25.34
N ILE A 323 20.00 4.46 -25.10
CA ILE A 323 18.97 3.52 -25.56
C ILE A 323 18.55 4.06 -26.92
N GLY A 324 19.20 3.57 -27.98
CA GLY A 324 18.70 3.82 -29.34
C GLY A 324 17.23 3.43 -29.42
N PRO A 325 16.44 4.03 -30.33
CA PRO A 325 15.03 3.69 -30.49
C PRO A 325 14.90 2.16 -30.47
N LEU A 326 14.06 1.65 -29.57
CA LEU A 326 13.78 0.22 -29.50
C LEU A 326 13.26 -0.18 -30.88
N ASP A 327 14.15 -0.79 -31.68
CA ASP A 327 13.82 -1.27 -33.01
C ASP A 327 12.68 -2.29 -32.86
N PRO A 328 11.50 -2.03 -33.44
CA PRO A 328 10.35 -2.92 -33.36
C PRO A 328 10.62 -4.31 -33.94
N SER A 329 11.75 -4.50 -34.64
CA SER A 329 12.21 -5.80 -35.16
C SER A 329 12.34 -6.91 -34.09
N TRP A 330 12.44 -6.55 -32.80
CA TRP A 330 12.46 -7.50 -31.68
C TRP A 330 11.10 -8.19 -31.40
N LEU A 331 9.99 -7.67 -31.91
CA LEU A 331 8.68 -8.32 -31.81
C LEU A 331 8.43 -9.33 -32.95
N GLY A 332 9.37 -9.46 -33.90
CA GLY A 332 9.15 -10.19 -35.14
C GLY A 332 10.35 -10.99 -35.64
N SER A 333 10.99 -11.79 -34.81
CA SER A 333 11.64 -13.05 -35.26
C SER A 333 12.18 -13.84 -34.07
N GLY A 334 11.77 -15.11 -33.97
CA GLY A 334 12.31 -16.04 -32.99
C GLY A 334 13.80 -16.26 -33.23
N GLY A 335 14.67 -15.75 -32.36
CA GLY A 335 16.12 -15.90 -32.54
C GLY A 335 16.97 -15.52 -31.33
N ARG A 336 17.18 -16.48 -30.42
CA ARG A 336 18.35 -16.77 -29.55
C ARG A 336 19.24 -15.67 -28.91
N SER A 337 19.02 -14.37 -29.04
CA SER A 337 19.92 -13.33 -28.49
C SER A 337 19.62 -12.90 -27.03
N GLY A 338 18.47 -13.29 -26.45
CA GLY A 338 18.14 -13.02 -25.05
C GLY A 338 19.00 -13.76 -24.00
N ALA A 339 19.78 -14.77 -24.40
CA ALA A 339 20.55 -15.61 -23.48
C ALA A 339 21.91 -14.99 -23.03
N LEU A 340 22.41 -13.95 -23.69
CA LEU A 340 23.75 -13.41 -23.41
C LEU A 340 23.77 -12.37 -22.27
N GLY A 341 22.66 -11.63 -22.05
CA GLY A 341 22.57 -10.64 -20.97
C GLY A 341 22.49 -11.28 -19.57
N LEU A 342 21.72 -12.36 -19.44
CA LEU A 342 21.57 -13.08 -18.17
C LEU A 342 22.80 -13.90 -17.80
N THR A 343 23.58 -14.38 -18.78
CA THR A 343 24.80 -15.17 -18.53
C THR A 343 26.01 -14.31 -18.13
N ALA A 344 26.08 -13.03 -18.53
CA ALA A 344 27.11 -12.11 -18.05
C ALA A 344 26.88 -11.71 -16.59
N TRP A 345 25.63 -11.44 -16.21
CA TRP A 345 25.26 -11.12 -14.82
C TRP A 345 25.40 -12.34 -13.90
N GLY A 346 24.96 -13.53 -14.34
CA GLY A 346 25.14 -14.77 -13.60
C GLY A 346 26.61 -15.13 -13.33
N ARG A 347 27.51 -14.86 -14.28
CA ARG A 347 28.96 -15.08 -14.12
C ARG A 347 29.62 -14.09 -13.15
N ALA A 348 29.18 -12.83 -13.14
CA ALA A 348 29.68 -11.83 -12.19
C ALA A 348 29.26 -12.13 -10.74
N VAL A 349 28.06 -12.70 -10.54
CA VAL A 349 27.56 -13.13 -9.22
C VAL A 349 28.28 -14.39 -8.74
N ALA A 350 28.51 -15.37 -9.62
CA ALA A 350 29.25 -16.59 -9.28
C ALA A 350 30.74 -16.34 -8.94
N ALA A 351 31.41 -15.44 -9.67
CA ALA A 351 32.81 -15.08 -9.40
C ALA A 351 33.00 -14.39 -8.05
N ARG A 352 32.00 -13.65 -7.55
CA ARG A 352 32.03 -13.05 -6.21
C ARG A 352 31.70 -14.03 -5.08
N ALA A 353 30.92 -15.08 -5.35
CA ALA A 353 30.61 -16.11 -4.38
C ALA A 353 31.80 -17.07 -4.14
N GLY A 354 32.64 -17.31 -5.15
CA GLY A 354 33.83 -18.16 -5.04
C GLY A 354 35.04 -17.50 -4.34
N ALA A 355 35.12 -16.17 -4.31
CA ALA A 355 36.26 -15.43 -3.74
C ALA A 355 36.20 -15.24 -2.21
N GLY A 356 35.19 -15.80 -1.54
CA GLY A 356 35.02 -15.72 -0.07
C GLY A 356 35.20 -17.05 0.66
N ALA A 357 35.63 -18.11 -0.02
CA ALA A 357 35.97 -19.40 0.57
C ALA A 357 37.46 -19.67 0.33
N GLY A 358 38.29 -19.06 1.18
CA GLY A 358 39.74 -19.21 1.25
C GLY A 358 40.23 -18.64 2.56
#